data_AF-A0A6T6LPK5-F1
#
_entry.id   AF-A0A6T6LPK5-F1
#
_cell.length_a   1.000
_cell.length_b   1.000
_cell.length_c   1.000
_cell.angle_alpha   90.00
_cell.angle_beta   90.00
_cell.angle_gamma   90.00
#
_symmetry.space_group_name_H-M   'P 1'
#
loop_
_entity.id
_entity.type
_entity.pdbx_description
1 polymer ?
#
loop_
_entity_poly.entity_id
_entity_poly.type
_entity_poly.pdbx_seq_one_letter_code
_entity_poly.pdbx_strand_id
1 'polypeptide(L)'
;GFLDDERKLNIFWEASGLDSGICKKLYYAELYGDPFDVTKDVTLDNPEYFHKFGLHWMTGKLDWMLISRNRWSVVDRGIGNHDYSASDHKLLYVDLRPDDSDKLNNNWN
;
A
#
# COMPACT_ATOMS: atom_id res chain seq x y z
N GLY A 1 -2.83 5.97 -27.23
CA GLY A 1 -3.63 6.29 -26.03
C GLY A 1 -2.90 5.74 -24.82
N PHE A 2 -3.07 6.34 -23.65
CA PHE A 2 -2.39 6.05 -22.36
C PHE A 2 -1.18 6.91 -21.97
N LEU A 3 -1.06 8.16 -22.44
CA LEU A 3 -0.09 9.12 -21.88
C LEU A 3 -0.68 10.51 -21.57
N ASP A 4 -2.01 10.65 -21.57
CA ASP A 4 -2.64 11.95 -21.38
C ASP A 4 -3.68 11.90 -20.26
N ASP A 5 -3.22 11.48 -19.09
CA ASP A 5 -4.01 11.63 -17.88
C ASP A 5 -3.47 12.85 -17.11
N GLU A 6 -3.97 14.02 -17.49
CA GLU A 6 -3.84 15.28 -16.75
C GLU A 6 -4.61 15.23 -15.40
N ARG A 7 -4.44 14.16 -14.61
CA ARG A 7 -4.87 14.14 -13.22
C ARG A 7 -4.06 15.21 -12.48
N LYS A 8 -4.67 16.39 -12.31
CA LYS A 8 -4.11 17.53 -11.55
C LYS A 8 -3.60 17.00 -10.21
N LEU A 9 -2.33 17.29 -9.92
CA LEU A 9 -1.74 17.01 -8.62
C LEU A 9 -2.63 17.62 -7.53
N ASN A 10 -2.89 16.86 -6.47
CA ASN A 10 -3.62 17.38 -5.32
C ASN A 10 -2.89 18.63 -4.80
N ILE A 11 -3.63 19.71 -4.53
CA ILE A 11 -3.14 21.02 -4.08
C ILE A 11 -2.22 20.93 -2.84
N PHE A 12 -2.40 19.88 -2.02
CA PHE A 12 -1.51 19.59 -0.88
C PHE A 12 -0.08 19.23 -1.31
N TRP A 13 0.10 18.55 -2.45
CA TRP A 13 1.43 18.22 -2.98
C TRP A 13 2.11 19.44 -3.61
N GLU A 14 1.36 20.31 -4.27
CA GLU A 14 1.88 21.57 -4.80
C GLU A 14 2.38 22.51 -3.67
N ALA A 15 1.72 22.48 -2.52
CA ALA A 15 2.12 23.25 -1.34
C ALA A 15 3.34 22.68 -0.60
N SER A 16 3.78 21.46 -0.90
CA SER A 16 4.94 20.83 -0.25
C SER A 16 6.31 21.38 -0.71
N GLY A 17 6.33 22.19 -1.78
CA GLY A 17 7.56 22.72 -2.39
C GLY A 17 8.35 21.71 -3.21
N LEU A 18 7.86 20.47 -3.35
CA LEU A 18 8.44 19.46 -4.20
C LEU A 18 8.12 19.72 -5.67
N ASP A 19 9.12 19.55 -6.54
CA ASP A 19 8.95 19.72 -7.99
C ASP A 19 7.81 18.85 -8.53
N SER A 20 6.95 19.43 -9.36
CA SER A 20 5.77 18.75 -9.91
C SER A 20 6.13 17.52 -10.75
N GLY A 21 7.29 17.52 -11.42
CA GLY A 21 7.81 16.37 -12.15
C GLY A 21 8.27 15.25 -11.21
N ILE A 22 8.87 15.60 -10.07
CA ILE A 22 9.19 14.65 -9.00
C ILE A 22 7.92 14.11 -8.35
N CYS A 23 6.93 14.94 -8.04
CA CYS A 23 5.64 14.50 -7.47
C CYS A 23 4.88 13.55 -8.41
N LYS A 24 4.88 13.82 -9.73
CA LYS A 24 4.32 12.92 -10.74
C LYS A 24 5.08 11.59 -10.81
N LYS A 25 6.40 11.60 -10.66
CA LYS A 25 7.20 10.37 -10.56
C LYS A 25 6.96 9.63 -9.25
N LEU A 26 6.81 10.33 -8.13
CA LEU A 26 6.48 9.76 -6.83
C LEU A 26 5.06 9.16 -6.78
N TYR A 27 4.17 9.60 -7.68
CA TYR A 27 2.88 8.96 -7.94
C TYR A 27 3.08 7.63 -8.68
N TYR A 28 3.77 6.72 -8.00
CA TYR A 28 4.00 5.35 -8.40
C TYR A 28 2.78 4.45 -8.15
N ALA A 29 1.58 5.00 -7.93
CA ALA A 29 0.38 4.21 -7.64
C ALA A 29 0.04 3.18 -8.75
N GLU A 30 0.51 3.43 -9.97
CA GLU A 30 0.37 2.49 -11.09
C GLU A 30 1.46 1.41 -11.08
N LEU A 31 2.65 1.69 -10.52
CA LEU A 31 3.78 0.75 -10.47
C LEU A 31 3.84 -0.05 -9.17
N TYR A 32 3.40 0.52 -8.05
CA TYR A 32 3.40 -0.11 -6.74
C TYR A 32 2.00 -0.05 -6.15
N GLY A 33 1.56 -1.16 -5.57
CA GLY A 33 0.28 -1.21 -4.90
C GLY A 33 0.33 -2.07 -3.66
N ASP A 34 -0.49 -1.69 -2.68
CA ASP A 34 -0.83 -2.53 -1.55
C ASP A 34 -1.96 -3.50 -1.95
N PRO A 35 -1.79 -4.83 -1.82
CA PRO A 35 -2.87 -5.79 -2.06
C PRO A 35 -3.91 -5.85 -0.95
N PHE A 36 -3.71 -5.14 0.17
CA PHE A 36 -4.63 -5.09 1.30
C PHE A 36 -5.58 -3.88 1.23
N ASP A 37 -6.83 -4.10 1.65
CA ASP A 37 -7.89 -3.10 1.69
C ASP A 37 -7.71 -2.16 2.90
N VAL A 38 -7.66 -0.86 2.64
CA VAL A 38 -7.38 0.16 3.66
C VAL A 38 -8.42 0.24 4.78
N THR A 39 -9.64 -0.27 4.54
CA THR A 39 -10.75 -0.24 5.48
C THR A 39 -11.05 -1.58 6.13
N LYS A 40 -10.74 -2.69 5.45
CA LYS A 40 -11.07 -4.04 5.92
C LYS A 40 -9.90 -4.76 6.55
N ASP A 41 -8.69 -4.50 6.09
CA ASP A 41 -7.50 -5.25 6.50
C ASP A 41 -6.77 -4.55 7.67
N VAL A 42 -7.53 -4.11 8.69
CA VAL A 42 -7.03 -3.41 9.88
C VAL A 42 -5.95 -4.22 10.59
N THR A 43 -4.77 -3.62 10.77
CA THR A 43 -3.60 -4.26 11.38
C THR A 43 -3.46 -3.94 12.85
N LEU A 44 -3.91 -2.78 13.30
CA LEU A 44 -3.94 -2.41 14.71
C LEU A 44 -5.40 -2.33 15.17
N ASP A 45 -5.80 -3.23 16.08
CA ASP A 45 -7.10 -3.19 16.78
C ASP A 45 -7.07 -4.10 18.02
N ASN A 46 -5.95 -4.09 18.75
CA ASN A 46 -5.73 -4.98 19.88
C ASN A 46 -6.75 -4.68 21.01
N PRO A 47 -7.49 -5.68 21.52
CA PRO A 47 -8.35 -5.61 22.71
C PRO A 47 -7.76 -4.87 23.92
N GLU A 48 -6.45 -4.92 24.10
CA GLU A 48 -5.76 -4.23 25.21
C GLU A 48 -5.82 -2.70 25.10
N TYR A 49 -6.02 -2.15 23.91
CA TYR A 49 -6.18 -0.71 23.67
C TYR A 49 -7.62 -0.21 23.80
N PHE A 50 -8.53 -1.08 24.27
CA PHE A 50 -9.91 -0.72 24.49
C PHE A 50 -10.02 0.03 25.80
N HIS A 51 -10.41 1.29 25.71
CA HIS A 51 -10.65 2.10 26.90
C HIS A 51 -12.10 2.00 27.35
N LYS A 52 -12.34 2.40 28.61
CA LYS A 52 -13.65 2.45 29.23
C LYS A 52 -14.64 3.13 28.28
N PHE A 53 -15.84 2.53 28.12
CA PHE A 53 -16.92 2.91 27.19
C PHE A 53 -16.83 2.37 25.74
N GLY A 54 -15.93 1.43 25.45
CA GLY A 54 -15.91 0.75 24.13
C GLY A 54 -15.39 1.63 23.00
N LEU A 55 -14.65 2.69 23.34
CA LEU A 55 -13.95 3.52 22.37
C LEU A 55 -12.59 2.89 22.07
N HIS A 56 -12.30 2.76 20.77
CA HIS A 56 -11.02 2.28 20.29
C HIS A 56 -10.15 3.48 19.92
N TRP A 57 -9.10 3.74 20.70
CA TRP A 57 -8.26 4.93 20.52
C TRP A 57 -7.12 4.68 19.55
N MET A 58 -6.80 3.41 19.30
CA MET A 58 -5.70 2.97 18.47
C MET A 58 -6.20 1.84 17.55
N THR A 59 -6.97 2.21 16.52
CA THR A 59 -7.44 1.29 15.48
C THR A 59 -7.11 1.82 14.10
N GLY A 60 -6.54 0.98 13.23
CA GLY A 60 -6.31 1.35 11.84
C GLY A 60 -5.46 0.38 11.02
N LYS A 61 -5.41 0.62 9.71
CA LYS A 61 -4.44 0.03 8.78
C LYS A 61 -3.14 0.83 8.86
N LEU A 62 -2.19 0.37 9.64
CA LEU A 62 -0.94 1.11 9.89
C LEU A 62 0.28 0.47 9.23
N ASP A 63 0.20 -0.81 8.85
CA ASP A 63 1.26 -1.53 8.14
C ASP A 63 0.89 -1.64 6.66
N TRP A 64 1.87 -1.53 5.76
CA TRP A 64 1.64 -1.50 4.31
C TRP A 64 2.64 -2.39 3.59
N MET A 65 2.22 -3.02 2.49
CA MET A 65 3.11 -3.77 1.60
C MET A 65 3.09 -3.17 0.21
N LEU A 66 4.16 -2.47 -0.18
CA LEU A 66 4.26 -1.86 -1.50
C LEU A 66 4.90 -2.83 -2.49
N ILE A 67 4.07 -3.45 -3.32
CA ILE A 67 4.53 -4.46 -4.29
C ILE A 67 4.56 -3.86 -5.69
N SER A 68 5.71 -4.02 -6.35
CA SER A 68 5.93 -3.61 -7.74
C SER A 68 5.09 -4.48 -8.69
N ARG A 69 3.99 -3.91 -9.21
CA ARG A 69 3.00 -4.57 -10.07
C ARG A 69 3.51 -4.96 -11.45
N ASN A 70 4.65 -4.42 -11.88
CA ASN A 70 5.29 -4.74 -13.16
C ASN A 70 6.43 -5.77 -13.03
N ARG A 71 6.73 -6.21 -11.81
CA ARG A 71 7.78 -7.20 -11.53
C ARG A 71 7.25 -8.43 -10.81
N TRP A 72 6.13 -8.28 -10.11
CA TRP A 72 5.58 -9.31 -9.25
C TRP A 72 4.07 -9.40 -9.40
N SER A 73 3.59 -10.62 -9.56
CA SER A 73 2.19 -10.98 -9.39
C SER A 73 1.95 -11.44 -7.95
N VAL A 74 0.87 -10.96 -7.34
CA VAL A 74 0.37 -11.49 -6.05
C VAL A 74 -0.33 -12.81 -6.32
N VAL A 75 0.21 -13.90 -5.77
CA VAL A 75 -0.36 -15.26 -5.89
C VAL A 75 -1.39 -15.49 -4.80
N ASP A 76 -1.02 -15.16 -3.56
CA ASP A 76 -1.88 -15.25 -2.40
C ASP A 76 -1.53 -14.15 -1.40
N ARG A 77 -2.46 -13.88 -0.47
CA ARG A 77 -2.25 -12.94 0.63
C ARG A 77 -3.07 -13.38 1.82
N GLY A 78 -2.61 -13.00 3.00
CA GLY A 78 -3.43 -13.13 4.17
C GLY A 78 -2.96 -12.31 5.35
N ILE A 79 -3.72 -12.47 6.43
CA ILE A 79 -3.50 -11.80 7.69
C ILE A 79 -3.38 -12.88 8.76
N GLY A 80 -2.42 -12.74 9.65
CA GLY A 80 -2.20 -13.62 10.80
C GLY A 80 -2.18 -12.84 12.11
N ASN A 81 -1.88 -13.52 13.22
CA ASN A 81 -1.86 -12.93 14.56
C ASN A 81 -3.20 -12.24 14.92
N HIS A 82 -4.32 -12.91 14.64
CA HIS A 82 -5.66 -12.37 14.88
C HIS A 82 -6.02 -12.20 16.36
N ASP A 83 -5.30 -12.88 17.25
CA ASP A 83 -5.47 -12.81 18.70
C ASP A 83 -4.50 -11.85 19.38
N TYR A 84 -3.61 -11.21 18.60
CA TYR A 84 -2.60 -10.28 19.09
C TYR A 84 -1.63 -10.87 20.13
N SER A 85 -1.53 -12.20 20.21
CA SER A 85 -0.72 -12.88 21.22
C SER A 85 0.80 -12.69 21.02
N ALA A 86 1.23 -12.46 19.78
CA ALA A 86 2.65 -12.31 19.44
C ALA A 86 3.09 -10.84 19.26
N SER A 87 2.15 -9.96 18.95
CA SER A 87 2.35 -8.52 18.72
C SER A 87 0.99 -7.83 18.78
N ASP A 88 0.98 -6.56 19.15
CA ASP A 88 -0.18 -5.68 19.11
C ASP A 88 -0.63 -5.29 17.69
N HIS A 89 0.15 -5.65 16.67
CA HIS A 89 -0.21 -5.57 15.26
C HIS A 89 -0.47 -6.96 14.65
N LYS A 90 -1.44 -7.06 13.74
CA LYS A 90 -1.63 -8.24 12.91
C LYS A 90 -0.49 -8.39 11.90
N LEU A 91 -0.17 -9.63 11.57
CA LEU A 91 0.81 -9.96 10.54
C LEU A 91 0.16 -9.86 9.16
N LEU A 92 0.76 -9.10 8.24
CA LEU A 92 0.46 -9.18 6.82
C LEU A 92 1.45 -10.13 6.14
N TYR A 93 0.97 -11.01 5.26
CA TYR A 93 1.84 -11.83 4.43
C TYR A 93 1.31 -11.91 3.00
N VAL A 94 2.22 -12.02 2.04
CA VAL A 94 1.92 -12.08 0.61
C VAL A 94 2.85 -13.07 -0.05
N ASP A 95 2.27 -13.99 -0.83
CA ASP A 95 3.02 -14.86 -1.70
C ASP A 95 3.14 -14.19 -3.08
N LEU A 96 4.38 -14.05 -3.54
CA LEU A 96 4.70 -13.36 -4.78
C LEU A 96 5.27 -14.34 -5.80
N ARG A 97 4.88 -14.15 -7.05
CA ARG A 97 5.52 -14.79 -8.20
C ARG A 97 6.21 -13.71 -9.03
N PRO A 98 7.49 -13.90 -9.41
CA PRO A 98 8.12 -13.04 -10.39
C PRO A 98 7.31 -13.06 -11.69
N ASP A 99 7.10 -11.91 -12.31
CA ASP A 99 6.59 -11.90 -13.67
C ASP A 99 7.73 -12.28 -14.62
N ASP A 100 7.69 -13.50 -15.19
CA ASP A 100 8.65 -14.03 -16.17
C ASP A 100 8.69 -13.26 -17.50
N SER A 101 7.97 -12.16 -17.58
CA SER A 101 7.99 -11.34 -18.76
C SER A 101 9.16 -10.36 -18.70
N ASP A 102 10.09 -10.51 -19.64
CA ASP A 102 10.88 -9.43 -20.24
C ASP A 102 9.96 -8.35 -20.87
N LYS A 103 8.97 -7.83 -20.13
CA LYS A 103 8.12 -6.69 -20.51
C LYS A 103 8.85 -5.35 -20.44
N LEU A 104 10.16 -5.38 -20.24
CA LEU A 104 11.08 -4.27 -20.49
C LEU A 104 12.01 -4.59 -21.67
N ASN A 105 11.52 -5.29 -22.70
CA ASN A 105 12.15 -5.18 -24.01
C ASN A 105 11.87 -3.77 -24.58
N ASN A 106 12.89 -2.93 -24.48
CA ASN A 106 13.28 -1.89 -25.43
C ASN A 106 12.27 -0.77 -25.72
N ASN A 107 12.23 0.29 -24.92
CA ASN A 107 11.94 1.67 -25.38
C ASN A 107 12.28 2.71 -24.30
N TRP A 108 13.56 2.82 -23.93
CA TRP A 108 14.12 4.01 -23.28
C TRP A 108 15.12 4.70 -24.22
N ASN A 109 14.70 4.97 -25.46
CA ASN A 109 15.35 5.94 -26.33
C ASN A 109 14.76 7.33 -26.07
#